data_AF-W9AXT6-F1
#
_entry.id   AF-W9AXT6-F1
#
_cell.length_a   1.000
_cell.length_b   1.000
_cell.length_c   1.000
_cell.angle_alpha   90.00
_cell.angle_beta   90.00
_cell.angle_gamma   90.00
#
_symmetry.space_group_name_H-M   'P 1'
#
loop_
_entity.id
_entity.type
_entity.pdbx_description
1 polymer ?
#
loop_
_entity_poly.entity_id
_entity_poly.type
_entity_poly.pdbx_seq_one_letter_code
_entity_poly.pdbx_strand_id
1 'polypeptide(L)'
;MSSPFTIDMTAPVAVPGFTTGYGGPGVGGHTGPNWYIHYGMDLGGASGTPVYAAFAGHITKFQPHNPAEDSGKVYGAQIFIRSDNDMMGGFYTHLTDTDDKVQQGAEIAVGDYLGTVYEFAGISPHLHLALVEIIGGAPGGQYTGVDLYSFFLDLQRNHPDLYVPVQFWQDGRAPEPQQV
;
A
#
# COMPACT_ATOMS: atom_id res chain seq x y z
N MET A 1 15.23 -0.77 22.44
CA MET A 1 15.03 -0.90 20.98
C MET A 1 14.02 -2.01 20.77
N SER A 2 13.03 -1.80 19.91
CA SER A 2 12.07 -2.85 19.56
C SER A 2 12.77 -3.96 18.78
N SER A 3 12.25 -5.18 18.85
CA SER A 3 12.83 -6.32 18.14
C SER A 3 12.46 -6.30 16.66
N PRO A 4 13.36 -6.74 15.76
CA PRO A 4 13.03 -6.98 14.36
C PRO A 4 11.83 -7.95 14.23
N PHE A 5 11.06 -7.79 13.15
CA PHE A 5 9.92 -8.66 12.84
C PHE A 5 9.77 -8.84 11.33
N THR A 6 8.97 -9.82 10.92
CA THR A 6 8.74 -10.14 9.51
C THR A 6 7.26 -9.99 9.18
N ILE A 7 6.95 -9.50 7.98
CA ILE A 7 5.59 -9.44 7.44
C ILE A 7 5.59 -10.11 6.07
N ASP A 8 4.67 -11.03 5.85
CA ASP A 8 4.43 -11.60 4.52
C ASP A 8 3.77 -10.56 3.62
N MET A 9 4.33 -10.37 2.43
CA MET A 9 3.82 -9.45 1.42
C MET A 9 3.54 -10.14 0.10
N THR A 10 2.49 -9.70 -0.60
CA THR A 10 2.12 -10.20 -1.93
C THR A 10 1.79 -9.07 -2.91
N ALA A 11 1.66 -9.40 -4.19
CA ALA A 11 1.32 -8.46 -5.25
C ALA A 11 -0.11 -7.90 -5.03
N PRO A 12 -0.29 -6.56 -4.90
CA PRO A 12 -1.59 -5.99 -4.56
C PRO A 12 -2.52 -5.74 -5.74
N VAL A 13 -2.07 -5.85 -6.99
CA VAL A 13 -2.89 -5.56 -8.19
C VAL A 13 -3.09 -6.86 -8.94
N ALA A 14 -4.33 -7.19 -9.31
CA ALA A 14 -4.59 -8.43 -10.04
C ALA A 14 -3.84 -8.48 -11.38
N VAL A 15 -3.09 -9.56 -11.60
CA VAL A 15 -2.24 -9.77 -12.79
C VAL A 15 -2.94 -9.54 -14.13
N PRO A 16 -4.19 -10.00 -14.36
CA PRO A 16 -4.85 -9.78 -15.65
C PRO A 16 -5.00 -8.29 -16.00
N GLY A 17 -4.94 -7.40 -15.00
CA GLY A 17 -5.08 -5.96 -15.18
C GLY A 17 -3.84 -5.14 -14.87
N PHE A 18 -2.76 -5.73 -14.32
CA PHE A 18 -1.50 -5.02 -14.09
C PHE A 18 -0.88 -4.56 -15.41
N THR A 19 -0.34 -3.34 -15.44
CA THR A 19 0.22 -2.74 -16.66
C THR A 19 1.71 -2.43 -16.54
N THR A 20 2.07 -1.51 -15.65
CA THR A 20 3.43 -1.02 -15.46
C THR A 20 3.58 -0.34 -14.10
N GLY A 21 4.78 0.09 -13.74
CA GLY A 21 4.98 1.06 -12.67
C GLY A 21 4.95 2.50 -13.20
N TYR A 22 4.38 3.43 -12.44
CA TYR A 22 4.35 4.86 -12.78
C TYR A 22 5.27 5.75 -11.93
N GLY A 23 5.83 5.24 -10.83
CA GLY A 23 6.80 5.96 -10.02
C GLY A 23 6.92 5.41 -8.60
N GLY A 24 8.12 5.49 -8.02
CA GLY A 24 8.38 5.16 -6.63
C GLY A 24 8.57 6.41 -5.75
N PRO A 25 9.11 6.24 -4.53
CA PRO A 25 9.30 7.32 -3.58
C PRO A 25 10.10 8.51 -4.15
N GLY A 26 9.64 9.73 -3.85
CA GLY A 26 10.29 10.97 -4.28
C GLY A 26 10.20 11.31 -5.77
N VAL A 27 9.54 10.48 -6.59
CA VAL A 27 9.41 10.68 -8.03
C VAL A 27 8.03 11.24 -8.38
N GLY A 28 7.95 12.13 -9.38
CA GLY A 28 6.68 12.63 -9.91
C GLY A 28 5.84 13.38 -8.86
N GLY A 29 4.64 12.85 -8.57
CA GLY A 29 3.72 13.42 -7.58
C GLY A 29 4.15 13.26 -6.12
N HIS A 30 5.13 12.41 -5.83
CA HIS A 30 5.52 11.97 -4.49
C HIS A 30 6.44 12.96 -3.75
N THR A 31 6.05 14.23 -3.67
CA THR A 31 6.90 15.33 -3.16
C THR A 31 6.40 15.99 -1.87
N GLY A 32 5.34 15.45 -1.25
CA GLY A 32 4.79 15.95 0.02
C GLY A 32 5.58 15.51 1.27
N PRO A 33 5.36 16.14 2.44
CA PRO A 33 6.07 15.79 3.68
C PRO A 33 5.53 14.53 4.37
N ASN A 34 4.33 14.08 4.01
CA ASN A 34 3.71 12.91 4.60
C ASN A 34 4.29 11.65 3.97
N TRP A 35 4.63 10.64 4.79
CA TRP A 35 5.15 9.36 4.29
C TRP A 35 4.22 8.72 3.25
N TYR A 36 2.91 8.82 3.47
CA TYR A 36 1.90 8.24 2.59
C TYR A 36 1.77 8.97 1.24
N ILE A 37 2.49 10.09 1.04
CA ILE A 37 2.63 10.78 -0.23
C ILE A 37 4.06 10.61 -0.76
N HIS A 38 5.07 10.90 0.06
CA HIS A 38 6.48 10.89 -0.36
C HIS A 38 6.98 9.50 -0.75
N TYR A 39 6.48 8.47 -0.05
CA TYR A 39 6.83 7.07 -0.27
C TYR A 39 5.73 6.34 -1.05
N GLY A 40 4.96 7.06 -1.86
CA GLY A 40 4.04 6.48 -2.82
C GLY A 40 4.77 5.57 -3.81
N MET A 41 4.12 4.46 -4.14
CA MET A 41 4.52 3.48 -5.13
C MET A 41 3.32 3.26 -6.04
N ASP A 42 3.40 3.83 -7.25
CA ASP A 42 2.30 3.78 -8.20
C ASP A 42 2.40 2.52 -9.04
N LEU A 43 1.54 1.55 -8.73
CA LEU A 43 1.40 0.27 -9.40
C LEU A 43 0.25 0.36 -10.40
N GLY A 44 0.57 0.46 -11.68
CA GLY A 44 -0.38 0.62 -12.76
C GLY A 44 -1.29 -0.59 -12.93
N GLY A 45 -2.58 -0.31 -13.10
CA GLY A 45 -3.59 -1.32 -13.38
C GLY A 45 -4.70 -0.69 -14.21
N ALA A 46 -5.29 -1.44 -15.14
CA ALA A 46 -6.45 -0.94 -15.89
C ALA A 46 -7.59 -0.55 -14.94
N SER A 47 -8.43 0.42 -15.31
CA SER A 47 -9.62 0.77 -14.52
C SER A 47 -10.48 -0.48 -14.28
N GLY A 48 -10.97 -0.65 -13.04
CA GLY A 48 -11.72 -1.84 -12.63
C GLY A 48 -10.85 -3.05 -12.23
N THR A 49 -9.52 -2.95 -12.31
CA THR A 49 -8.64 -4.05 -11.87
C THR A 49 -8.74 -4.25 -10.36
N PRO A 50 -9.01 -5.48 -9.86
CA PRO A 50 -9.05 -5.74 -8.43
C PRO A 50 -7.72 -5.43 -7.74
N VAL A 51 -7.83 -4.85 -6.55
CA VAL A 51 -6.72 -4.57 -5.64
C VAL A 51 -6.93 -5.34 -4.34
N TYR A 52 -5.86 -5.96 -3.87
CA TYR A 52 -5.82 -6.79 -2.68
C TYR A 52 -4.85 -6.23 -1.64
N ALA A 53 -5.08 -6.58 -0.38
CA ALA A 53 -4.22 -6.21 0.72
C ALA A 53 -2.83 -6.85 0.55
N ALA A 54 -1.82 -6.01 0.39
CA ALA A 54 -0.45 -6.48 0.22
C ALA A 54 0.10 -7.20 1.46
N PHE A 55 -0.47 -6.94 2.65
CA PHE A 55 -0.08 -7.53 3.92
C PHE A 55 -1.29 -7.59 4.87
N ALA A 56 -1.19 -8.43 5.91
CA ALA A 56 -2.25 -8.57 6.92
C ALA A 56 -2.17 -7.49 8.01
N GLY A 57 -3.31 -7.14 8.59
CA GLY A 57 -3.39 -6.16 9.65
C GLY A 57 -4.82 -5.71 9.94
N HIS A 58 -4.96 -4.52 10.53
CA HIS A 58 -6.26 -3.91 10.81
C HIS A 58 -6.36 -2.50 10.22
N ILE A 59 -7.57 -2.11 9.81
CA ILE A 59 -7.84 -0.80 9.24
C ILE A 59 -7.89 0.24 10.35
N THR A 60 -6.98 1.23 10.32
CA THR A 60 -6.93 2.31 11.30
C THR A 60 -7.70 3.56 10.86
N LYS A 61 -7.85 3.75 9.56
CA LYS A 61 -8.65 4.82 8.97
C LYS A 61 -9.18 4.39 7.61
N PHE A 62 -10.45 4.67 7.37
CA PHE A 62 -11.10 4.47 6.08
C PHE A 62 -11.86 5.73 5.68
N GLN A 63 -11.68 6.17 4.44
CA GLN A 63 -12.55 7.15 3.80
C GLN A 63 -13.10 6.49 2.54
N PRO A 64 -14.41 6.22 2.45
CA PRO A 64 -15.01 5.63 1.27
C PRO A 64 -14.88 6.58 0.07
N HIS A 65 -14.90 6.01 -1.13
CA HIS A 65 -14.87 6.81 -2.35
C HIS A 65 -16.13 7.70 -2.43
N ASN A 66 -15.92 9.01 -2.53
CA ASN A 66 -16.96 9.99 -2.82
C ASN A 66 -16.58 10.78 -4.07
N PRO A 67 -17.15 10.48 -5.26
CA PRO A 67 -16.79 11.16 -6.51
C PRO A 67 -16.99 12.68 -6.49
N ALA A 68 -17.83 13.20 -5.60
CA ALA A 68 -18.04 14.65 -5.46
C ALA A 68 -16.86 15.37 -4.77
N GLU A 69 -15.99 14.62 -4.09
CA GLU A 69 -14.81 15.13 -3.38
C GLU A 69 -13.51 14.89 -4.16
N ASP A 70 -13.57 14.14 -5.26
CA ASP A 70 -12.41 13.89 -6.11
C ASP A 70 -11.87 15.20 -6.71
N SER A 71 -10.57 15.36 -6.59
CA SER A 71 -9.82 16.50 -7.10
C SER A 71 -8.45 16.05 -7.53
N GLY A 72 -7.79 16.78 -8.45
CA GLY A 72 -6.60 16.31 -9.18
C GLY A 72 -5.61 15.39 -8.45
N LYS A 73 -5.30 15.64 -7.17
CA LYS A 73 -4.36 14.80 -6.37
C LYS A 73 -5.00 13.90 -5.30
N VAL A 74 -6.28 14.09 -5.00
CA VAL A 74 -7.01 13.36 -3.94
C VAL A 74 -8.29 12.83 -4.56
N TYR A 75 -8.31 11.54 -4.84
CA TYR A 75 -9.44 10.87 -5.46
C TYR A 75 -9.48 9.39 -5.12
N GLY A 76 -10.67 8.80 -5.18
CA GLY A 76 -10.92 7.42 -4.77
C GLY A 76 -10.98 7.24 -3.25
N ALA A 77 -11.26 6.01 -2.83
CA ALA A 77 -11.22 5.61 -1.43
C ALA A 77 -9.79 5.68 -0.86
N GLN A 78 -9.68 5.94 0.43
CA GLN A 78 -8.42 6.01 1.17
C GLN A 78 -8.44 5.02 2.33
N ILE A 79 -7.53 4.06 2.34
CA ILE A 79 -7.47 2.97 3.31
C ILE A 79 -6.12 2.98 4.00
N PHE A 80 -6.10 3.13 5.31
CA PHE A 80 -4.90 2.99 6.14
C PHE A 80 -4.96 1.69 6.93
N ILE A 81 -3.97 0.84 6.74
CA ILE A 81 -3.83 -0.45 7.43
C ILE A 81 -2.60 -0.39 8.34
N ARG A 82 -2.68 -0.96 9.54
CA ARG A 82 -1.50 -1.25 10.38
C ARG A 82 -1.36 -2.74 10.58
N SER A 83 -0.13 -3.22 10.60
CA SER A 83 0.17 -4.60 10.99
C SER A 83 -0.28 -4.88 12.42
N ASP A 84 -0.49 -6.15 12.77
CA ASP A 84 -0.98 -6.58 14.09
C ASP A 84 -0.14 -6.08 15.26
N ASN A 85 1.16 -5.87 15.04
CA ASN A 85 2.09 -5.36 16.04
C ASN A 85 2.18 -3.82 16.09
N ASP A 86 1.41 -3.10 15.27
CA ASP A 86 1.44 -1.63 15.15
C ASP A 86 2.82 -1.03 14.82
N MET A 87 3.74 -1.84 14.28
CA MET A 87 5.11 -1.42 13.92
C MET A 87 5.30 -1.19 12.42
N MET A 88 4.28 -1.43 11.61
CA MET A 88 4.26 -1.16 10.18
C MET A 88 2.86 -0.71 9.76
N GLY A 89 2.78 0.15 8.74
CA GLY A 89 1.51 0.51 8.13
C GLY A 89 1.59 0.72 6.63
N GLY A 90 0.42 0.76 6.02
CA GLY A 90 0.22 0.95 4.59
C GLY A 90 -0.92 1.92 4.30
N PHE A 91 -0.81 2.62 3.19
CA PHE A 91 -1.82 3.51 2.66
C PHE A 91 -2.15 3.10 1.23
N TYR A 92 -3.42 2.83 0.97
CA TYR A 92 -3.96 2.46 -0.33
C TYR A 92 -4.94 3.55 -0.77
N THR A 93 -4.79 4.06 -1.99
CA THR A 93 -5.75 5.02 -2.56
C THR A 93 -5.90 4.84 -4.08
N HIS A 94 -6.79 5.65 -4.65
CA HIS A 94 -7.20 5.59 -6.07
C HIS A 94 -8.02 4.34 -6.39
N LEU A 95 -8.83 3.94 -5.40
CA LEU A 95 -9.71 2.78 -5.48
C LEU A 95 -11.18 3.21 -5.49
N THR A 96 -12.03 2.41 -6.11
CA THR A 96 -13.50 2.45 -5.99
C THR A 96 -14.03 1.06 -5.67
N ASP A 97 -15.34 0.91 -5.52
CA ASP A 97 -16.02 -0.40 -5.38
C ASP A 97 -15.40 -1.25 -4.26
N THR A 98 -15.16 -0.62 -3.12
CA THR A 98 -14.58 -1.24 -1.93
C THR A 98 -15.54 -2.25 -1.31
N ASP A 99 -15.01 -3.32 -0.71
CA ASP A 99 -15.81 -4.29 0.03
C ASP A 99 -16.47 -3.65 1.26
N ASP A 100 -17.68 -4.09 1.63
CA ASP A 100 -18.37 -3.63 2.85
C ASP A 100 -17.57 -3.92 4.14
N LYS A 101 -16.65 -4.89 4.11
CA LYS A 101 -15.74 -5.20 5.22
C LYS A 101 -14.61 -4.19 5.37
N VAL A 102 -14.32 -3.38 4.34
CA VAL A 102 -13.31 -2.32 4.42
C VAL A 102 -13.91 -1.18 5.25
N GLN A 103 -13.70 -1.25 6.56
CA GLN A 103 -14.15 -0.24 7.51
C GLN A 103 -13.15 -0.11 8.66
N GLN A 104 -13.15 1.04 9.33
CA GLN A 104 -12.26 1.26 10.46
C GLN A 104 -12.46 0.21 11.55
N GLY A 105 -11.36 -0.37 12.03
CA GLY A 105 -11.32 -1.43 13.04
C GLY A 105 -11.48 -2.84 12.49
N ALA A 106 -11.72 -3.02 11.19
CA ALA A 106 -11.79 -4.34 10.59
C ALA A 106 -10.39 -4.97 10.45
N GLU A 107 -10.31 -6.27 10.70
CA GLU A 107 -9.17 -7.11 10.38
C GLU A 107 -9.15 -7.41 8.88
N ILE A 108 -7.95 -7.47 8.32
CA ILE A 108 -7.66 -7.73 6.91
C ILE A 108 -6.58 -8.79 6.84
N ALA A 109 -6.85 -9.88 6.13
CA ALA A 109 -5.83 -10.86 5.78
C ALA A 109 -5.03 -10.39 4.56
N VAL A 110 -3.79 -10.86 4.45
CA VAL A 110 -3.02 -10.71 3.21
C VAL A 110 -3.80 -11.35 2.04
N GLY A 111 -3.93 -10.62 0.93
CA GLY A 111 -4.70 -11.05 -0.23
C GLY A 111 -6.22 -10.77 -0.15
N ASP A 112 -6.74 -10.18 0.91
CA ASP A 112 -8.15 -9.77 0.96
C ASP A 112 -8.44 -8.64 -0.05
N TYR A 113 -9.60 -8.69 -0.68
CA TYR A 113 -10.04 -7.68 -1.65
C TYR A 113 -10.32 -6.33 -0.96
N LEU A 114 -9.73 -5.25 -1.49
CA LEU A 114 -9.87 -3.89 -0.96
C LEU A 114 -10.76 -3.00 -1.84
N GLY A 115 -10.78 -3.23 -3.15
CA GLY A 115 -11.49 -2.41 -4.13
C GLY A 115 -10.95 -2.62 -5.54
N THR A 116 -11.37 -1.79 -6.48
CA THR A 116 -10.85 -1.77 -7.85
C THR A 116 -10.12 -0.48 -8.16
N VAL A 117 -9.13 -0.52 -9.07
CA VAL A 117 -8.43 0.68 -9.57
C VAL A 117 -9.43 1.65 -10.21
N TYR A 118 -9.43 2.90 -9.76
CA TYR A 118 -10.27 3.97 -10.28
C TYR A 118 -9.50 4.87 -11.25
N GLU A 119 -10.10 5.16 -12.40
CA GLU A 119 -9.55 6.12 -13.36
C GLU A 119 -10.19 7.49 -13.15
N PHE A 120 -9.37 8.53 -13.02
CA PHE A 120 -9.84 9.88 -12.76
C PHE A 120 -9.20 10.90 -13.71
N ALA A 121 -10.04 11.63 -14.44
CA ALA A 121 -9.69 12.85 -15.18
C ALA A 121 -8.41 12.77 -16.06
N GLY A 122 -8.19 11.64 -16.74
CA GLY A 122 -7.05 11.44 -17.64
C GLY A 122 -5.72 11.13 -16.94
N ILE A 123 -5.73 10.93 -15.62
CA ILE A 123 -4.61 10.33 -14.89
C ILE A 123 -4.61 8.84 -15.21
N SER A 124 -3.46 8.31 -15.64
CA SER A 124 -3.31 6.89 -15.91
C SER A 124 -3.73 6.06 -14.69
N PRO A 125 -4.60 5.05 -14.83
CA PRO A 125 -5.16 4.32 -13.70
C PRO A 125 -4.07 3.49 -12.99
N HIS A 126 -4.05 3.58 -11.66
CA HIS A 126 -3.06 2.91 -10.82
C HIS A 126 -3.57 2.77 -9.38
N LEU A 127 -2.95 1.85 -8.64
CA LEU A 127 -2.93 1.87 -7.19
C LEU A 127 -1.78 2.77 -6.73
N HIS A 128 -2.07 3.72 -5.85
CA HIS A 128 -1.04 4.36 -5.02
C HIS A 128 -0.93 3.56 -3.71
N LEU A 129 0.20 2.88 -3.52
CA LEU A 129 0.55 2.18 -2.28
C LEU A 129 1.72 2.91 -1.61
N ALA A 130 1.58 3.29 -0.34
CA ALA A 130 2.72 3.74 0.45
C ALA A 130 2.88 2.89 1.70
N LEU A 131 4.11 2.69 2.16
CA LEU A 131 4.41 1.92 3.36
C LEU A 131 5.22 2.76 4.37
N VAL A 132 5.08 2.40 5.65
CA VAL A 132 5.83 3.02 6.75
C VAL A 132 6.23 1.98 7.78
N GLU A 133 7.47 2.04 8.25
CA GLU A 133 7.91 1.38 9.47
C GLU A 133 7.73 2.35 10.65
N ILE A 134 7.16 1.88 11.75
CA ILE A 134 6.92 2.64 12.97
C ILE A 134 7.88 2.10 14.04
N ILE A 135 9.09 2.66 14.07
CA ILE A 135 10.16 2.24 15.00
C ILE A 135 9.74 2.56 16.43
N GLY A 136 9.60 1.53 17.26
CA GLY A 136 9.07 1.68 18.61
C GLY A 136 7.56 1.46 18.73
N GLY A 137 6.86 1.24 17.60
CA GLY A 137 5.42 0.99 17.52
C GLY A 137 4.55 2.24 17.66
N ALA A 138 3.33 2.19 17.13
CA ALA A 138 2.35 3.26 17.30
C ALA A 138 1.85 3.35 18.77
N PRO A 139 1.36 4.52 19.23
CA PRO A 139 1.33 5.80 18.52
C PRO A 139 2.62 6.63 18.68
N GLY A 140 3.52 6.25 19.58
CA GLY A 140 4.67 7.07 20.00
C GLY A 140 5.98 6.84 19.23
N GLY A 141 6.02 5.87 18.32
CA GLY A 141 7.20 5.52 17.56
C GLY A 141 7.58 6.52 16.47
N GLN A 142 8.78 6.34 15.92
CA GLN A 142 9.27 7.11 14.78
C GLN A 142 8.77 6.49 13.47
N TYR A 143 8.09 7.29 12.65
CA TYR A 143 7.56 6.88 11.35
C TYR A 143 8.62 7.11 10.27
N THR A 144 9.12 6.02 9.70
CA THR A 144 10.09 6.00 8.61
C THR A 144 9.43 5.42 7.37
N GLY A 145 9.30 6.22 6.31
CA GLY A 145 8.71 5.72 5.06
C GLY A 145 9.57 4.62 4.43
N VAL A 146 8.90 3.70 3.74
CA VAL A 146 9.51 2.47 3.22
C VAL A 146 9.45 2.47 1.70
N ASP A 147 10.60 2.25 1.07
CA ASP A 147 10.71 2.04 -0.37
C ASP A 147 10.84 0.55 -0.68
N LEU A 148 9.77 -0.03 -1.23
CA LEU A 148 9.74 -1.39 -1.76
C LEU A 148 9.27 -1.39 -3.22
N TYR A 149 9.47 -0.29 -3.96
CA TYR A 149 8.88 -0.12 -5.28
C TYR A 149 9.34 -1.19 -6.26
N SER A 150 10.66 -1.41 -6.35
CA SER A 150 11.24 -2.45 -7.22
C SER A 150 10.80 -3.85 -6.81
N PHE A 151 10.63 -4.11 -5.51
CA PHE A 151 10.13 -5.39 -5.00
C PHE A 151 8.69 -5.64 -5.45
N PHE A 152 7.79 -4.66 -5.30
CA PHE A 152 6.41 -4.82 -5.78
C PHE A 152 6.33 -4.94 -7.30
N LEU A 153 7.16 -4.23 -8.06
CA LEU A 153 7.19 -4.42 -9.52
C LEU A 153 7.65 -5.82 -9.93
N ASP A 154 8.60 -6.39 -9.20
CA ASP A 154 9.07 -7.75 -9.44
C ASP A 154 7.98 -8.78 -9.08
N LEU A 155 7.35 -8.65 -7.90
CA LEU A 155 6.21 -9.47 -7.51
C LEU A 155 5.11 -9.45 -8.58
N GLN A 156 4.70 -8.26 -9.02
CA GLN A 156 3.63 -8.10 -10.02
C GLN A 156 3.93 -8.78 -11.36
N ARG A 157 5.19 -8.77 -11.80
CA ARG A 157 5.59 -9.27 -13.12
C ARG A 157 5.93 -10.75 -13.12
N ASN A 158 6.61 -11.20 -12.07
CA ASN A 158 7.32 -12.46 -12.08
C ASN A 158 6.77 -13.44 -11.03
N HIS A 159 6.19 -12.93 -9.94
CA HIS A 159 5.84 -13.71 -8.76
C HIS A 159 4.50 -13.31 -8.12
N PRO A 160 3.41 -13.13 -8.90
CA PRO A 160 2.21 -12.47 -8.39
C PRO A 160 1.43 -13.29 -7.36
N ASP A 161 1.62 -14.60 -7.35
CA ASP A 161 0.99 -15.52 -6.40
C ASP A 161 1.87 -15.83 -5.18
N LEU A 162 3.08 -15.25 -5.11
CA LEU A 162 3.99 -15.46 -3.98
C LEU A 162 3.65 -14.56 -2.79
N TYR A 163 3.87 -15.14 -1.61
CA TYR A 163 3.89 -14.44 -0.33
C TYR A 163 5.34 -14.43 0.12
N VAL A 164 5.93 -13.25 0.17
CA VAL A 164 7.35 -13.08 0.46
C VAL A 164 7.50 -12.43 1.83
N PRO A 165 8.21 -13.06 2.77
CA PRO A 165 8.48 -12.44 4.06
C PRO A 165 9.42 -11.24 3.88
N VAL A 166 9.06 -10.10 4.45
CA VAL A 166 9.86 -8.87 4.46
C VAL A 166 10.30 -8.55 5.88
N GLN A 167 11.61 -8.47 6.11
CA GLN A 167 12.21 -8.18 7.40
C GLN A 167 12.20 -6.67 7.69
N PHE A 168 11.61 -6.27 8.81
CA PHE A 168 11.67 -4.94 9.38
C PHE A 168 12.61 -4.96 10.59
N TRP A 169 13.55 -4.03 10.65
CA TRP A 169 14.68 -4.11 11.58
C TRP A 169 14.49 -3.34 12.89
N GLN A 170 13.54 -2.39 12.95
CA GLN A 170 13.28 -1.53 14.11
C GLN A 170 14.50 -0.69 14.56
N ASP A 171 15.45 -0.46 13.64
CA ASP A 171 16.68 0.31 13.90
C ASP A 171 17.00 1.35 12.82
N GLY A 172 16.09 1.57 11.86
CA GLY A 172 16.22 2.55 10.79
C GLY A 172 16.90 2.02 9.52
N ARG A 173 17.34 0.76 9.49
CA ARG A 173 17.70 0.09 8.23
C ARG A 173 16.46 -0.10 7.36
N ALA A 174 16.65 -0.03 6.04
CA ALA A 174 15.58 -0.33 5.10
C ALA A 174 15.08 -1.77 5.29
N PRO A 175 13.77 -2.03 5.10
CA PRO A 175 13.25 -3.39 5.13
C PRO A 175 13.87 -4.26 4.03
N GLU A 176 14.05 -5.53 4.33
CA GLU A 176 14.71 -6.49 3.43
C GLU A 176 13.72 -7.60 3.04
N PRO A 177 13.22 -7.62 1.79
CA PRO A 177 12.52 -8.79 1.27
C PRO A 177 13.43 -10.01 1.29
N GLN A 178 12.93 -11.12 1.82
CA GLN A 178 13.62 -12.40 1.71
C GLN A 178 13.58 -12.87 0.25
N GLN A 179 14.53 -13.73 -0.14
CA GLN A 179 14.72 -14.12 -1.55
C GLN A 179 13.43 -14.73 -2.14
N VAL A 180 13.04 -14.22 -3.31
CA VAL A 180 12.05 -14.79 -4.24
C VAL A 180 12.64 -15.90 -5.08
#